data_AF-A0A954TG75-F1
#
_entry.id   AF-A0A954TG75-F1
#
_cell.length_a   1.000
_cell.length_b   1.000
_cell.length_c   1.000
_cell.angle_alpha   90.00
_cell.angle_beta   90.00
_cell.angle_gamma   90.00
#
_symmetry.space_group_name_H-M   'P 1'
#
loop_
_entity.id
_entity.type
_entity.pdbx_description
1 polymer ?
#
loop_
_entity_poly.entity_id
_entity_poly.type
_entity_poly.pdbx_seq_one_letter_code
_entity_poly.pdbx_strand_id
1 'polypeptide(L)'
;MEKQKMKIAWSILSCGLLLISANSLPADDWPQWMGPHRDGVYHETGIVERIPPEGLPVLWRVPIAGGYSGPAVAQGRVFVTDYVATSGTSTNNSGGRDKLTGRERVHCFSAASGESLWMTEYERPYNLSYANGPRATPTVDGDRVYTLGAEGDLLCLQVASGEILWQKQLAEEFQAETPIWGHAAHPLVHG
;
A
#
# COMPACT_ATOMS: atom_id res chain seq x y z
N MET A 1 19.78 -20.26 80.31
CA MET A 1 18.70 -20.66 79.38
C MET A 1 18.18 -19.38 78.73
N GLU A 2 18.85 -18.92 77.67
CA GLU A 2 18.46 -17.70 76.96
C GLU A 2 18.94 -17.86 75.51
N LYS A 3 18.00 -17.93 74.57
CA LYS A 3 18.26 -18.26 73.16
C LYS A 3 18.45 -16.96 72.38
N GLN A 4 19.67 -16.73 71.90
CA GLN A 4 20.06 -15.66 70.98
C GLN A 4 19.50 -15.96 69.58
N LYS A 5 18.60 -15.12 69.06
CA LYS A 5 18.04 -15.24 67.71
C LYS A 5 18.86 -14.44 66.72
N MET A 6 19.52 -15.16 65.81
CA MET A 6 20.30 -14.65 64.68
C MET A 6 19.33 -14.16 63.58
N LYS A 7 19.39 -12.89 63.20
CA LYS A 7 18.62 -12.32 62.08
C LYS A 7 19.47 -12.42 60.81
N ILE A 8 19.04 -13.25 59.87
CA ILE A 8 19.65 -13.39 58.54
C ILE A 8 19.02 -12.30 57.67
N ALA A 9 19.80 -11.29 57.27
CA ALA A 9 19.38 -10.29 56.30
C ALA A 9 19.64 -10.83 54.89
N TRP A 10 18.57 -10.96 54.10
CA TRP A 10 18.65 -11.36 52.70
C TRP A 10 18.81 -10.09 51.87
N SER A 11 20.02 -9.82 51.38
CA SER A 11 20.27 -8.77 50.41
C SER A 11 19.72 -9.22 49.05
N ILE A 12 18.57 -8.68 48.64
CA ILE A 12 18.04 -8.85 47.29
C ILE A 12 18.84 -7.93 46.37
N LEU A 13 19.76 -8.52 45.60
CA LEU A 13 20.48 -7.83 44.53
C LEU A 13 19.50 -7.65 43.36
N SER A 14 18.87 -6.47 43.27
CA SER A 14 17.98 -6.13 42.17
C SER A 14 18.82 -5.79 40.92
N CYS A 15 19.10 -6.79 40.08
CA CYS A 15 19.63 -6.58 38.73
C CYS A 15 18.56 -5.87 37.90
N GLY A 16 18.67 -4.55 37.74
CA GLY A 16 17.87 -3.79 36.79
C GLY A 16 18.20 -4.22 35.36
N LEU A 17 17.32 -5.03 34.75
CA LEU A 17 17.31 -5.20 33.31
C LEU A 17 16.93 -3.86 32.67
N LEU A 18 17.92 -3.13 32.17
CA LEU A 18 17.72 -2.06 31.22
C LEU A 18 17.21 -2.70 29.92
N LEU A 19 15.89 -2.68 29.74
CA LEU A 19 15.26 -2.91 28.44
C LEU A 19 15.71 -1.78 27.53
N ILE A 20 16.72 -2.05 26.70
CA ILE A 20 17.09 -1.19 25.58
C ILE A 20 15.96 -1.36 24.57
N SER A 21 14.95 -0.50 24.67
CA SER A 21 13.94 -0.33 23.63
C SER A 21 14.69 0.10 22.37
N ALA A 22 14.82 -0.82 21.40
CA ALA A 22 15.23 -0.44 20.06
C ALA A 22 14.14 0.48 19.52
N ASN A 23 14.37 1.78 19.63
CA ASN A 23 13.59 2.77 18.91
C ASN A 23 13.93 2.58 17.43
N SER A 24 13.20 1.69 16.76
CA SER A 24 13.04 1.78 15.32
C SER A 24 12.46 3.17 15.09
N LEU A 25 13.29 4.10 14.60
CA LEU A 25 12.78 5.36 14.11
C LEU A 25 11.70 5.00 13.07
N PRO A 26 10.44 5.43 13.24
CA PRO A 26 9.46 5.24 12.20
C PRO A 26 9.97 5.97 10.97
N ALA A 27 10.27 5.22 9.91
CA ALA A 27 10.52 5.81 8.60
C ALA A 27 9.24 6.52 8.17
N ASP A 28 9.38 7.68 7.53
CA ASP A 28 8.22 8.46 7.06
C ASP A 28 7.33 7.65 6.11
N ASP A 29 6.03 7.85 6.27
CA ASP A 29 5.01 7.31 5.39
C ASP A 29 4.97 8.07 4.05
N TRP A 30 4.56 7.37 3.00
CA TRP A 30 4.21 7.93 1.68
C TRP A 30 2.76 7.56 1.33
N PRO A 31 1.76 8.12 2.04
CA PRO A 31 0.41 7.56 2.07
C PRO A 31 -0.43 7.87 0.84
N GLN A 32 0.02 8.79 -0.02
CA GLN A 32 -0.74 9.29 -1.17
C GLN A 32 0.19 9.70 -2.32
N TRP A 33 -0.40 10.00 -3.48
CA TRP A 33 0.33 10.54 -4.62
C TRP A 33 1.12 11.80 -4.22
N MET A 34 2.39 11.87 -4.64
CA MET A 34 3.34 12.94 -4.27
C MET A 34 3.64 13.08 -2.77
N GLY A 35 3.35 12.06 -1.97
CA GLY A 35 3.78 11.98 -0.57
C GLY A 35 2.88 12.75 0.41
N PRO A 36 3.25 12.79 1.70
CA PRO A 36 2.40 13.36 2.76
C PRO A 36 2.09 14.84 2.54
N HIS A 37 3.02 15.59 1.94
CA HIS A 37 2.87 17.01 1.64
C HIS A 37 2.43 17.31 0.19
N ARG A 38 2.27 16.27 -0.65
CA ARG A 38 1.91 16.39 -2.07
C ARG A 38 2.88 17.25 -2.90
N ASP A 39 4.13 17.31 -2.47
CA ASP A 39 5.21 18.06 -3.12
C ASP A 39 6.15 17.15 -3.93
N GLY A 40 6.02 15.84 -3.80
CA GLY A 40 6.89 14.86 -4.45
C GLY A 40 8.29 14.84 -3.88
N VAL A 41 8.49 15.33 -2.66
CA VAL A 41 9.79 15.42 -2.00
C VAL A 41 9.91 14.35 -0.91
N TYR A 42 11.03 13.65 -0.91
CA TYR A 42 11.43 12.76 0.17
C TYR A 42 12.23 13.56 1.20
N HIS A 43 11.71 13.70 2.42
CA HIS A 43 12.25 14.58 3.47
C HIS A 43 13.16 13.86 4.47
N GLU A 44 13.27 12.55 4.34
CA GLU A 44 14.09 11.68 5.17
C GLU A 44 15.58 11.75 4.78
N THR A 45 16.44 11.40 5.73
CA THR A 45 17.90 11.38 5.55
C THR A 45 18.39 9.95 5.32
N GLY A 46 19.70 9.76 5.09
CA GLY A 46 20.27 8.41 4.94
C GLY A 46 20.04 7.77 3.56
N ILE A 47 19.56 8.53 2.59
CA ILE A 47 19.54 8.11 1.19
C ILE A 47 20.95 8.09 0.60
N VAL A 48 21.18 7.19 -0.37
CA VAL A 48 22.43 7.17 -1.12
C VAL A 48 22.49 8.35 -2.09
N GLU A 49 23.63 9.05 -2.15
CA GLU A 49 23.85 10.10 -3.15
C GLU A 49 24.08 9.53 -4.55
N ARG A 50 24.53 8.26 -4.64
CA ARG A 50 24.78 7.55 -5.88
C ARG A 50 24.47 6.07 -5.73
N ILE A 51 23.82 5.49 -6.73
CA ILE A 51 23.63 4.04 -6.83
C ILE A 51 25.00 3.38 -7.09
N PRO A 52 25.44 2.43 -6.24
CA PRO A 52 26.69 1.71 -6.46
C PRO A 52 26.70 0.92 -7.79
N PRO A 53 27.86 0.67 -8.42
CA PRO A 53 27.94 -0.13 -9.65
C PRO A 53 27.31 -1.54 -9.54
N GLU A 54 27.39 -2.15 -8.36
CA GLU A 54 26.80 -3.44 -8.01
C GLU A 54 25.28 -3.37 -7.73
N GLY A 55 24.72 -2.16 -7.65
CA GLY A 55 23.32 -1.90 -7.32
C GLY A 55 23.05 -1.76 -5.82
N LEU A 56 21.80 -1.43 -5.48
CA LEU A 56 21.32 -1.45 -4.10
C LEU A 56 20.87 -2.88 -3.71
N PRO A 57 21.07 -3.29 -2.45
CA PRO A 57 20.57 -4.57 -1.98
C PRO A 57 19.04 -4.62 -2.10
N VAL A 58 18.54 -5.69 -2.73
CA VAL A 58 17.10 -5.96 -2.78
C VAL A 58 16.68 -6.55 -1.45
N LEU A 59 15.91 -5.80 -0.65
CA LEU A 59 15.42 -6.28 0.64
C LEU A 59 14.34 -7.36 0.47
N TRP A 60 13.40 -7.14 -0.45
CA TRP A 60 12.37 -8.11 -0.81
C TRP A 60 11.81 -7.82 -2.21
N ARG A 61 11.13 -8.82 -2.78
CA ARG A 61 10.41 -8.70 -4.05
C ARG A 61 9.20 -9.63 -4.03
N VAL A 62 8.05 -9.14 -4.50
CA VAL A 62 6.85 -9.94 -4.72
C VAL A 62 6.35 -9.78 -6.16
N PRO A 63 5.85 -10.85 -6.80
CA PRO A 63 5.20 -10.74 -8.10
C PRO A 63 3.81 -10.11 -7.95
N ILE A 64 3.53 -9.12 -8.80
CA ILE A 64 2.19 -8.56 -9.02
C ILE A 64 1.86 -8.64 -10.52
N ALA A 65 0.59 -8.52 -10.87
CA ALA A 65 0.11 -8.48 -12.24
C ALA A 65 0.31 -7.08 -12.86
N GLY A 66 -0.35 -6.83 -14.01
CA GLY A 66 -0.20 -5.57 -14.74
C GLY A 66 -0.87 -4.39 -14.03
N GLY A 67 -0.29 -3.20 -14.18
CA GLY A 67 -0.85 -1.96 -13.66
C GLY A 67 0.10 -0.79 -13.91
N TYR A 68 -0.41 0.42 -13.70
CA TYR A 68 0.35 1.67 -13.77
C TYR A 68 0.35 2.43 -12.44
N SER A 69 -0.40 1.93 -11.44
CA SER A 69 -0.45 2.52 -10.12
C SER A 69 0.91 2.50 -9.46
N GLY A 70 1.34 3.66 -8.94
CA GLY A 70 2.40 3.69 -7.92
C GLY A 70 1.90 3.08 -6.59
N PRO A 71 2.80 2.62 -5.72
CA PRO A 71 2.43 2.18 -4.39
C PRO A 71 2.17 3.37 -3.46
N ALA A 72 1.36 3.14 -2.43
CA ALA A 72 1.32 3.97 -1.22
C ALA A 72 1.94 3.19 -0.06
N VAL A 73 2.70 3.87 0.80
CA VAL A 73 3.31 3.26 1.98
C VAL A 73 2.78 3.97 3.21
N ALA A 74 2.17 3.24 4.13
CA ALA A 74 1.67 3.81 5.36
C ALA A 74 1.68 2.79 6.51
N GLN A 75 2.09 3.19 7.70
CA GLN A 75 2.01 2.38 8.92
C GLN A 75 2.65 0.99 8.76
N GLY A 76 3.81 0.93 8.10
CA GLY A 76 4.54 -0.31 7.84
C GLY A 76 3.90 -1.23 6.79
N ARG A 77 2.99 -0.69 5.96
CA ARG A 77 2.29 -1.43 4.90
C ARG A 77 2.53 -0.80 3.54
N VAL A 78 2.52 -1.62 2.49
CA VAL A 78 2.58 -1.19 1.09
C VAL A 78 1.27 -1.56 0.41
N PHE A 79 0.58 -0.55 -0.14
CA PHE A 79 -0.66 -0.71 -0.89
C PHE A 79 -0.40 -0.49 -2.38
N VAL A 80 -0.83 -1.42 -3.22
CA VAL A 80 -0.68 -1.32 -4.68
C VAL A 80 -1.80 -2.09 -5.36
N THR A 81 -2.18 -1.62 -6.55
CA THR A 81 -3.26 -2.24 -7.32
C THR A 81 -2.74 -2.85 -8.62
N ASP A 82 -3.34 -3.95 -9.04
CA ASP A 82 -3.04 -4.58 -10.33
C ASP A 82 -4.29 -5.17 -10.99
N TYR A 83 -4.12 -5.72 -12.19
CA TYR A 83 -5.17 -6.36 -12.96
C TYR A 83 -4.74 -7.73 -13.48
N VAL A 84 -5.62 -8.72 -13.28
CA VAL A 84 -5.46 -10.09 -13.79
C VAL A 84 -6.49 -10.32 -14.87
N ALA A 85 -6.04 -10.30 -16.13
CA ALA A 85 -6.88 -10.64 -17.26
C ALA A 85 -7.20 -12.15 -17.29
N THR A 86 -8.47 -12.48 -17.48
CA THR A 86 -8.96 -13.84 -17.76
C THR A 86 -9.19 -14.06 -19.26
N SER A 87 -9.47 -13.00 -20.01
CA SER A 87 -9.55 -13.04 -21.47
C SER A 87 -9.24 -11.67 -22.08
N GLY A 88 -8.92 -11.68 -23.39
CA GLY A 88 -8.44 -10.50 -24.11
C GLY A 88 -6.96 -10.23 -23.85
N THR A 89 -6.38 -9.36 -24.67
CA THR A 89 -4.97 -8.96 -24.58
C THR A 89 -4.89 -7.45 -24.78
N SER A 90 -4.16 -6.77 -23.90
CA SER A 90 -3.83 -5.37 -24.08
C SER A 90 -2.86 -5.20 -25.25
N THR A 91 -3.21 -4.36 -26.22
CA THR A 91 -2.41 -4.11 -27.42
C THR A 91 -1.58 -2.83 -27.33
N ASN A 92 -1.74 -2.06 -26.24
CA ASN A 92 -1.11 -0.74 -26.05
C ASN A 92 -1.39 0.23 -27.23
N ASN A 93 -2.55 0.09 -27.88
CA ASN A 93 -2.99 0.98 -28.95
C ASN A 93 -3.55 2.28 -28.36
N SER A 94 -2.89 3.41 -28.60
CA SER A 94 -3.30 4.73 -28.08
C SER A 94 -4.61 5.27 -28.65
N GLY A 95 -5.04 4.78 -29.82
CA GLY A 95 -6.26 5.23 -30.50
C GLY A 95 -7.42 4.22 -30.47
N GLY A 96 -7.24 3.06 -29.82
CA GLY A 96 -8.23 1.99 -29.77
C GLY A 96 -8.47 1.49 -28.36
N ARG A 97 -9.66 0.95 -28.10
CA ARG A 97 -10.00 0.28 -26.85
C ARG A 97 -9.85 -1.23 -27.01
N ASP A 98 -9.07 -1.84 -26.13
CA ASP A 98 -9.00 -3.28 -25.97
C ASP A 98 -10.14 -3.75 -25.05
N LYS A 99 -10.75 -4.87 -25.40
CA LYS A 99 -11.79 -5.52 -24.58
C LYS A 99 -11.19 -6.69 -23.83
N LEU A 100 -11.16 -6.60 -22.51
CA LEU A 100 -10.64 -7.65 -21.63
C LEU A 100 -11.71 -8.03 -20.60
N THR A 101 -11.66 -9.25 -20.12
CA THR A 101 -12.34 -9.65 -18.88
C THR A 101 -11.29 -9.99 -17.85
N GLY A 102 -11.57 -9.77 -16.57
CA GLY A 102 -10.59 -9.98 -15.52
C GLY A 102 -11.03 -9.40 -14.18
N ARG A 103 -10.06 -9.34 -13.27
CA ARG A 103 -10.23 -8.81 -11.92
C ARG A 103 -9.19 -7.75 -11.63
N GLU A 104 -9.62 -6.63 -11.05
CA GLU A 104 -8.72 -5.70 -10.39
C GLU A 104 -8.49 -6.18 -8.96
N ARG A 105 -7.29 -5.96 -8.44
CA ARG A 105 -6.91 -6.34 -7.08
C ARG A 105 -6.25 -5.19 -6.36
N VAL A 106 -6.55 -5.04 -5.07
CA VAL A 106 -5.86 -4.17 -4.13
C VAL A 106 -5.05 -5.07 -3.20
N HIS A 107 -3.73 -4.90 -3.21
CA HIS A 107 -2.81 -5.64 -2.35
C HIS A 107 -2.40 -4.81 -1.15
N CYS A 108 -2.18 -5.48 -0.03
CA CYS A 108 -1.47 -4.94 1.13
C CYS A 108 -0.34 -5.88 1.51
N PHE A 109 0.89 -5.39 1.45
CA PHE A 109 2.09 -6.10 1.87
C PHE A 109 2.68 -5.49 3.14
N SER A 110 3.41 -6.28 3.93
CA SER A 110 4.32 -5.77 4.94
C SER A 110 5.45 -4.99 4.28
N ALA A 111 5.69 -3.74 4.69
CA ALA A 111 6.78 -2.93 4.15
C ALA A 111 8.16 -3.49 4.53
N ALA A 112 8.26 -4.21 5.65
CA ALA A 112 9.51 -4.78 6.13
C ALA A 112 9.93 -6.05 5.36
N SER A 113 8.96 -6.87 4.96
CA SER A 113 9.23 -8.22 4.43
C SER A 113 8.66 -8.50 3.05
N GLY A 114 7.72 -7.69 2.56
CA GLY A 114 6.92 -7.98 1.37
C GLY A 114 5.87 -9.07 1.59
N GLU A 115 5.67 -9.57 2.81
CA GLU A 115 4.66 -10.57 3.11
C GLU A 115 3.26 -10.05 2.76
N SER A 116 2.45 -10.85 2.08
CA SER A 116 1.05 -10.51 1.80
C SER A 116 0.24 -10.54 3.10
N LEU A 117 -0.28 -9.38 3.49
CA LEU A 117 -1.13 -9.23 4.68
C LEU A 117 -2.59 -9.47 4.32
N TRP A 118 -3.02 -8.94 3.17
CA TRP A 118 -4.32 -9.23 2.57
C TRP A 118 -4.34 -8.83 1.09
N MET A 119 -5.33 -9.35 0.36
CA MET A 119 -5.64 -8.97 -1.01
C MET A 119 -7.16 -8.95 -1.18
N THR A 120 -7.67 -7.87 -1.75
CA THR A 120 -9.08 -7.72 -2.12
C THR A 120 -9.19 -7.64 -3.62
N GLU A 121 -10.07 -8.43 -4.22
CA GLU A 121 -10.30 -8.44 -5.67
C GLU A 121 -11.77 -8.31 -6.02
N TYR A 122 -12.04 -7.76 -7.20
CA TYR A 122 -13.37 -7.63 -7.77
C TYR A 122 -13.33 -7.81 -9.28
N GLU A 123 -14.40 -8.37 -9.84
CA GLU A 123 -14.55 -8.50 -11.28
C GLU A 123 -14.74 -7.14 -11.93
N ARG A 124 -13.93 -6.84 -12.95
CA ARG A 124 -14.10 -5.64 -13.76
C ARG A 124 -13.61 -5.89 -15.18
N PRO A 125 -14.52 -6.08 -16.14
CA PRO A 125 -14.16 -6.06 -17.56
C PRO A 125 -13.64 -4.68 -17.95
N TYR A 126 -12.68 -4.66 -18.88
CA TYR A 126 -12.14 -3.43 -19.45
C TYR A 126 -12.59 -3.22 -20.89
N ASN A 127 -12.80 -1.96 -21.24
CA ASN A 127 -12.93 -1.45 -22.59
C ASN A 127 -12.08 -0.17 -22.70
N LEU A 128 -10.75 -0.32 -22.62
CA LEU A 128 -9.79 0.79 -22.46
C LEU A 128 -8.65 0.68 -23.46
N SER A 129 -8.03 1.80 -23.77
CA SER A 129 -6.68 1.84 -24.34
C SER A 129 -5.65 1.62 -23.24
N TYR A 130 -4.52 0.97 -23.57
CA TYR A 130 -3.48 0.60 -22.60
C TYR A 130 -4.04 -0.17 -21.40
N ALA A 131 -4.83 -1.22 -21.67
CA ALA A 131 -5.66 -1.95 -20.72
C ALA A 131 -4.89 -2.88 -19.76
N ASN A 132 -3.68 -2.51 -19.33
CA ASN A 132 -2.84 -3.36 -18.47
C ASN A 132 -3.20 -3.32 -16.98
N GLY A 133 -4.01 -2.35 -16.53
CA GLY A 133 -4.48 -2.29 -15.14
C GLY A 133 -4.75 -0.89 -14.60
N PRO A 134 -5.04 -0.76 -13.29
CA PRO A 134 -5.32 0.50 -12.61
C PRO A 134 -4.12 1.45 -12.63
N ARG A 135 -4.40 2.74 -12.50
CA ARG A 135 -3.41 3.81 -12.70
C ARG A 135 -3.26 4.75 -11.51
N ALA A 136 -4.28 4.82 -10.67
CA ALA A 136 -4.30 5.74 -9.55
C ALA A 136 -3.63 5.10 -8.32
N THR A 137 -2.54 5.71 -7.85
CA THR A 137 -1.95 5.43 -6.53
C THR A 137 -3.01 5.45 -5.43
N PRO A 138 -3.09 4.41 -4.58
CA PRO A 138 -3.96 4.40 -3.41
C PRO A 138 -3.71 5.60 -2.49
N THR A 139 -4.71 5.99 -1.73
CA THR A 139 -4.58 7.00 -0.67
C THR A 139 -4.93 6.38 0.66
N VAL A 140 -4.02 6.46 1.63
CA VAL A 140 -4.24 5.99 3.00
C VAL A 140 -4.51 7.18 3.90
N ASP A 141 -5.57 7.11 4.68
CA ASP A 141 -5.93 8.10 5.69
C ASP A 141 -6.48 7.39 6.92
N GLY A 142 -5.76 7.50 8.04
CA GLY A 142 -6.07 6.79 9.28
C GLY A 142 -6.18 5.28 9.08
N ASP A 143 -7.39 4.75 9.30
CA ASP A 143 -7.70 3.33 9.22
C ASP A 143 -8.30 2.90 7.86
N ARG A 144 -8.29 3.81 6.86
CA ARG A 144 -8.89 3.62 5.54
C ARG A 144 -7.88 3.73 4.41
N VAL A 145 -8.11 2.95 3.37
CA VAL A 145 -7.43 3.06 2.07
C VAL A 145 -8.46 3.29 0.97
N TYR A 146 -8.19 4.26 0.11
CA TYR A 146 -9.04 4.63 -1.01
C TYR A 146 -8.33 4.29 -2.32
N THR A 147 -9.00 3.59 -3.21
CA THR A 147 -8.47 3.20 -4.52
C THR A 147 -9.43 3.57 -5.63
N LEU A 148 -8.90 3.94 -6.79
CA LEU A 148 -9.69 4.17 -8.00
C LEU A 148 -9.23 3.22 -9.11
N GLY A 149 -10.11 2.29 -9.48
CA GLY A 149 -9.93 1.34 -10.58
C GLY A 149 -9.87 2.02 -11.95
N ALA A 150 -9.35 1.31 -12.95
CA ALA A 150 -9.17 1.84 -14.30
C ALA A 150 -10.50 2.21 -14.96
N GLU A 151 -11.56 1.45 -14.66
CA GLU A 151 -12.93 1.67 -15.15
C GLU A 151 -13.79 2.54 -14.22
N GLY A 152 -13.21 3.12 -13.17
CA GLY A 152 -13.91 4.07 -12.30
C GLY A 152 -14.56 3.44 -11.07
N ASP A 153 -14.09 2.28 -10.61
CA ASP A 153 -14.44 1.72 -9.31
C ASP A 153 -13.72 2.47 -8.20
N LEU A 154 -14.43 3.33 -7.46
CA LEU A 154 -13.91 4.00 -6.27
C LEU A 154 -14.26 3.17 -5.04
N LEU A 155 -13.24 2.62 -4.37
CA LEU A 155 -13.40 1.81 -3.16
C LEU A 155 -12.83 2.54 -1.95
N CYS A 156 -13.45 2.30 -0.79
CA CYS A 156 -12.85 2.52 0.52
C CYS A 156 -12.75 1.19 1.23
N LEU A 157 -11.54 0.84 1.67
CA LEU A 157 -11.26 -0.41 2.37
C LEU A 157 -10.67 -0.14 3.75
N GLN A 158 -10.88 -1.06 4.68
CA GLN A 158 -10.23 -1.04 5.99
C GLN A 158 -8.74 -1.41 5.84
N VAL A 159 -7.83 -0.59 6.36
CA VAL A 159 -6.37 -0.81 6.29
C VAL A 159 -5.94 -2.15 6.89
N ALA A 160 -6.57 -2.56 7.98
CA ALA A 160 -6.18 -3.76 8.72
C ALA A 160 -6.52 -5.07 7.99
N SER A 161 -7.65 -5.12 7.28
CA SER A 161 -8.23 -6.36 6.75
C SER A 161 -8.43 -6.39 5.23
N GLY A 162 -8.43 -5.23 4.56
CA GLY A 162 -8.84 -5.12 3.16
C GLY A 162 -10.35 -5.21 2.95
N GLU A 163 -11.15 -5.22 4.02
CA GLU A 163 -12.61 -5.24 3.90
C GLU A 163 -13.11 -3.99 3.18
N ILE A 164 -13.96 -4.17 2.16
CA ILE A 164 -14.60 -3.06 1.46
C ILE A 164 -15.68 -2.47 2.37
N LEU A 165 -15.44 -1.25 2.85
CA LEU A 165 -16.39 -0.50 3.67
C LEU A 165 -17.50 0.12 2.81
N TRP A 166 -17.13 0.59 1.62
CA TRP A 166 -18.06 1.04 0.58
C TRP A 166 -17.39 1.04 -0.79
N GLN A 167 -18.22 1.01 -1.85
CA GLN A 167 -17.81 1.07 -3.24
C GLN A 167 -18.77 1.96 -4.04
N LYS A 168 -18.23 2.68 -5.02
CA LYS A 168 -18.97 3.48 -6.01
C LYS A 168 -18.43 3.16 -7.41
N GLN A 169 -19.31 3.15 -8.40
CA GLN A 169 -18.94 3.08 -9.81
C GLN A 169 -19.20 4.46 -10.42
N LEU A 170 -18.13 5.20 -10.75
CA LEU A 170 -18.23 6.61 -11.15
C LEU A 170 -18.97 6.81 -12.49
N ALA A 171 -18.78 5.92 -13.46
CA ALA A 171 -19.47 5.99 -14.75
C ALA A 171 -20.99 5.81 -14.57
N GLU A 172 -21.40 4.87 -13.72
CA GLU A 172 -22.81 4.63 -13.40
C GLU A 172 -23.42 5.78 -12.56
N GLU A 173 -22.72 6.22 -11.52
CA GLU A 173 -23.22 7.23 -10.58
C GLU A 173 -23.34 8.61 -11.24
N PHE A 174 -22.37 8.99 -12.08
CA PHE A 174 -22.34 10.30 -12.72
C PHE A 174 -22.82 10.29 -14.17
N GLN A 175 -23.27 9.13 -14.69
CA GLN A 175 -23.69 8.96 -16.09
C GLN A 175 -22.62 9.44 -17.08
N ALA A 176 -21.36 9.16 -16.77
CA ALA A 176 -20.20 9.59 -17.54
C ALA A 176 -19.51 8.39 -18.19
N GLU A 177 -18.95 8.57 -19.38
CA GLU A 177 -18.16 7.51 -20.01
C GLU A 177 -16.78 7.39 -19.34
N THR A 178 -16.29 6.16 -19.19
CA THR A 178 -14.89 5.94 -18.82
C THR A 178 -13.98 6.58 -19.88
N PRO A 179 -13.00 7.42 -19.49
CA PRO A 179 -12.02 7.98 -20.42
C PRO A 179 -11.35 6.88 -21.26
N ILE A 180 -10.92 7.19 -22.48
CA ILE A 180 -10.31 6.17 -23.36
C ILE A 180 -9.09 5.49 -22.72
N TRP A 181 -8.31 6.23 -21.93
CA TRP A 181 -7.17 5.69 -21.20
C TRP A 181 -7.53 5.18 -19.81
N GLY A 182 -8.79 5.23 -19.38
CA GLY A 182 -9.21 4.89 -18.01
C GLY A 182 -9.00 6.03 -17.02
N HIS A 183 -9.41 5.80 -15.78
CA HIS A 183 -9.24 6.76 -14.69
C HIS A 183 -7.81 6.74 -14.13
N ALA A 184 -7.24 7.92 -13.94
CA ALA A 184 -5.91 8.13 -13.35
C ALA A 184 -5.90 9.23 -12.28
N ALA A 185 -7.08 9.69 -11.84
CA ALA A 185 -7.19 10.65 -10.76
C ALA A 185 -6.94 9.94 -9.41
N HIS A 186 -5.82 10.26 -8.77
CA HIS A 186 -5.53 9.77 -7.43
C HIS A 186 -6.62 10.24 -6.45
N PRO A 187 -7.25 9.34 -5.68
CA PRO A 187 -8.20 9.75 -4.64
C PRO A 187 -7.60 10.81 -3.71
N LEU A 188 -8.42 11.74 -3.26
CA LEU A 188 -7.99 12.81 -2.37
C LEU A 188 -8.91 12.87 -1.17
N VAL A 189 -8.34 12.70 0.02
CA VAL A 189 -9.05 13.01 1.27
C VAL A 189 -8.79 14.48 1.60
N HIS A 190 -9.87 15.20 1.90
CA HIS A 190 -9.86 16.62 2.23
C HIS A 190 -10.97 16.92 3.23
N GLY A 191 -10.61 17.42 4.41
CA GLY A 191 -11.52 17.75 5.51
C GLY A 191 -10.82 17.73 6.84
#